data_AF-A0A3L6SPM1-F1
#
_entry.id   AF-A0A3L6SPM1-F1
#
_cell.length_a   1.000
_cell.length_b   1.000
_cell.length_c   1.000
_cell.angle_alpha   90.00
_cell.angle_beta   90.00
_cell.angle_gamma   90.00
#
_symmetry.space_group_name_H-M   'P 1'
#
loop_
_entity.id
_entity.type
_entity.pdbx_description
1 polymer ?
#
loop_
_entity_poly.entity_id
_entity_poly.type
_entity_poly.pdbx_seq_one_letter_code
_entity_poly.pdbx_strand_id
1 'polypeptide(L)'
;MRRAPALPGLLPLFLALSSLSIVSAASGKQDQVYIVYLGGHAGAKAEEAILEDHRALLLSVKGSEEAARASLLYSYKHTLNGFAAILSHEEATELSERSEVVSAFRSEGRWAPHTTRSWQFLGFEEGLKGPDGSDWLPSLDKSSADVIVGVLDSGIWPESRSFSDEGLGPVPARWKGACQGGEPFSSSSCYRIELESGYR
;
A
#
# COMPACT_ATOMS: atom_id res chain seq x y z
N MET A 1 -7.61 44.29 -67.77
CA MET A 1 -8.35 43.29 -68.58
C MET A 1 -7.35 42.44 -69.35
N ARG A 2 -7.25 41.15 -69.03
CA ARG A 2 -6.77 40.06 -69.92
C ARG A 2 -7.03 38.73 -69.19
N ARG A 3 -8.08 38.03 -69.61
CA ARG A 3 -8.31 36.62 -69.29
C ARG A 3 -7.45 35.78 -70.25
N ALA A 4 -6.86 34.71 -69.76
CA ALA A 4 -6.36 33.59 -70.54
C ALA A 4 -6.34 32.33 -69.64
N PRO A 5 -6.49 31.12 -70.22
CA PRO A 5 -7.43 30.12 -69.72
C PRO A 5 -6.79 28.90 -69.04
N ALA A 6 -7.65 28.14 -68.38
CA ALA A 6 -7.36 26.83 -67.80
C ALA A 6 -7.01 25.79 -68.89
N LEU A 7 -6.02 24.95 -68.59
CA LEU A 7 -5.73 23.68 -69.27
C LEU A 7 -6.01 22.54 -68.29
N PRO A 8 -6.79 21.50 -68.67
CA PRO A 8 -6.99 20.32 -67.85
C PRO A 8 -5.86 19.31 -68.16
N GLY A 9 -5.05 18.98 -67.15
CA GLY A 9 -3.93 18.05 -67.30
C GLY A 9 -4.01 16.94 -66.27
N LEU A 10 -4.57 15.80 -66.70
CA LEU A 10 -4.18 14.42 -66.38
C LEU A 10 -3.91 14.05 -64.91
N LEU A 11 -4.85 13.29 -64.32
CA LEU A 11 -4.60 12.42 -63.17
C LEU A 11 -3.50 11.40 -63.50
N PRO A 12 -2.42 11.27 -62.70
CA PRO A 12 -1.73 10.02 -62.53
C PRO A 12 -2.29 9.30 -61.30
N LEU A 13 -2.78 8.09 -61.53
CA LEU A 13 -3.13 7.08 -60.55
C LEU A 13 -1.91 6.77 -59.67
N PHE A 14 -1.76 7.46 -58.53
CA PHE A 14 -0.80 7.08 -57.50
C PHE A 14 -1.38 5.95 -56.66
N LEU A 15 -1.07 4.71 -57.05
CA LEU A 15 -1.14 3.54 -56.19
C LEU A 15 -0.15 3.73 -55.02
N ALA A 16 -0.63 4.35 -53.94
CA ALA A 16 0.08 4.35 -52.68
C ALA A 16 -0.01 2.93 -52.09
N LEU A 17 1.06 2.13 -52.26
CA LEU A 17 1.28 0.96 -51.42
C LEU A 17 1.40 1.45 -49.98
N SER A 18 0.31 1.41 -49.22
CA SER A 18 0.38 1.57 -47.78
C SER A 18 1.12 0.36 -47.24
N SER A 19 2.41 0.51 -46.94
CA SER A 19 3.16 -0.44 -46.14
C SER A 19 2.46 -0.55 -44.79
N LEU A 20 1.72 -1.64 -44.59
CA LEU A 20 1.10 -1.97 -43.33
C LEU A 20 2.24 -2.39 -42.39
N SER A 21 2.81 -1.41 -41.68
CA SER A 21 3.72 -1.70 -40.58
C SER A 21 2.91 -2.37 -39.48
N ILE A 22 2.96 -3.69 -39.43
CA ILE A 22 2.48 -4.46 -38.29
C ILE A 22 3.39 -4.07 -37.12
N VAL A 23 2.95 -3.11 -36.32
CA VAL A 23 3.53 -2.86 -35.01
C VAL A 23 3.10 -4.03 -34.15
N SER A 24 3.91 -5.09 -34.09
CA SER A 24 3.78 -6.09 -33.06
C SER A 24 3.95 -5.38 -31.72
N ALA A 25 2.85 -5.23 -30.98
CA ALA A 25 2.91 -4.91 -29.57
C ALA A 25 3.61 -6.08 -28.89
N ALA A 26 4.92 -5.93 -28.66
CA ALA A 26 5.61 -6.80 -27.73
C ALA A 26 4.92 -6.58 -26.38
N SER A 27 4.12 -7.56 -25.96
CA SER A 27 3.63 -7.67 -24.60
C SER A 27 4.85 -7.92 -23.72
N GLY A 28 5.58 -6.84 -23.40
CA GLY A 28 6.68 -6.91 -22.45
C GLY A 28 6.12 -7.48 -21.16
N LYS A 29 6.70 -8.61 -20.70
CA LYS A 29 6.41 -9.18 -19.39
C LYS A 29 6.57 -8.06 -18.37
N GLN A 30 5.45 -7.51 -17.91
CA GLN A 30 5.49 -6.46 -16.91
C GLN A 30 5.53 -7.15 -15.56
N ASP A 31 6.68 -7.05 -14.91
CA ASP A 31 6.77 -7.40 -13.51
C ASP A 31 5.84 -6.48 -12.71
N GLN A 32 5.12 -7.06 -11.75
CA GLN A 32 4.19 -6.36 -10.88
C GLN A 32 4.47 -6.77 -9.43
N VAL A 33 3.97 -5.99 -8.49
CA VAL A 33 4.01 -6.39 -7.08
C VAL A 33 2.97 -7.47 -6.84
N TYR A 34 3.41 -8.62 -6.36
CA TYR A 34 2.56 -9.72 -5.90
C TYR A 34 2.74 -9.92 -4.40
N ILE A 35 1.65 -10.28 -3.74
CA ILE A 35 1.64 -10.75 -2.35
C ILE A 35 1.53 -12.27 -2.40
N VAL A 36 2.51 -12.95 -1.82
CA VAL A 36 2.55 -14.40 -1.65
C VAL A 36 2.29 -14.71 -0.19
N TYR A 37 1.17 -15.35 0.10
CA TYR A 37 0.67 -15.64 1.44
C TYR A 37 0.87 -17.11 1.77
N LEU A 38 1.56 -17.39 2.88
CA LEU A 38 1.89 -18.73 3.37
C LEU A 38 1.05 -19.16 4.58
N GLY A 39 0.07 -18.34 5.00
CA GLY A 39 -0.77 -18.62 6.17
C GLY A 39 -0.43 -17.79 7.40
N GLY A 40 -1.17 -18.03 8.48
CA GLY A 40 -0.89 -17.42 9.78
C GLY A 40 0.33 -18.05 10.45
N HIS A 41 1.05 -17.25 11.23
CA HIS A 41 2.18 -17.72 12.03
C HIS A 41 1.99 -17.35 13.50
N ALA A 42 2.28 -18.30 14.39
CA ALA A 42 2.12 -18.15 15.84
C ALA A 42 3.45 -17.88 16.57
N GLY A 43 4.49 -17.40 15.87
CA GLY A 43 5.79 -17.12 16.47
C GLY A 43 6.66 -18.38 16.71
N ALA A 44 6.32 -19.52 16.12
CA ALA A 44 7.04 -20.79 16.31
C ALA A 44 8.44 -20.85 15.66
N LYS A 45 8.74 -19.93 14.74
CA LYS A 45 9.98 -19.80 13.98
C LYS A 45 10.56 -18.42 14.22
N ALA A 46 11.89 -18.36 14.32
CA ALA A 46 12.63 -17.11 14.37
C ALA A 46 12.45 -16.30 13.08
N GLU A 47 12.52 -14.98 13.17
CA GLU A 47 12.32 -14.06 12.04
C GLU A 47 13.36 -14.24 10.94
N GLU A 48 14.59 -14.58 11.30
CA GLU A 48 15.67 -14.88 10.37
C GLU A 48 15.37 -16.16 9.59
N ALA A 49 14.88 -17.20 10.27
CA ALA A 49 14.51 -18.45 9.62
C ALA A 49 13.35 -18.25 8.62
N ILE A 50 12.35 -17.44 8.99
CA ILE A 50 11.25 -17.08 8.08
C ILE A 50 11.76 -16.30 6.86
N LEU A 51 12.69 -15.36 7.06
CA LEU A 51 13.27 -14.61 5.96
C LEU A 51 14.05 -15.51 4.99
N GLU A 52 14.79 -16.48 5.52
CA GLU A 52 15.50 -17.45 4.68
C GLU A 52 14.54 -18.37 3.92
N ASP A 53 13.45 -18.82 4.54
CA ASP A 53 12.38 -19.58 3.86
C ASP A 53 11.78 -18.76 2.69
N HIS A 54 11.51 -17.46 2.89
CA HIS A 54 11.00 -16.58 1.84
C HIS A 54 12.00 -16.39 0.69
N ARG A 55 13.29 -16.22 1.01
CA ARG A 55 14.35 -16.11 0.00
C ARG A 55 14.48 -17.39 -0.80
N ALA A 56 14.39 -18.55 -0.16
CA ALA A 56 14.45 -19.84 -0.83
C ALA A 56 13.28 -20.04 -1.81
N LEU A 57 12.06 -19.64 -1.42
CA LEU A 57 10.91 -19.66 -2.32
C LEU A 57 11.09 -18.74 -3.52
N LEU A 58 11.54 -17.50 -3.29
CA LEU A 58 11.83 -16.56 -4.37
C LEU A 58 12.94 -17.06 -5.30
N LEU A 59 14.01 -17.63 -4.75
CA LEU A 59 15.09 -18.23 -5.53
C LEU A 59 14.59 -19.39 -6.42
N SER A 60 13.51 -20.08 -6.04
CA SER A 60 12.97 -21.16 -6.87
C SER A 60 12.37 -20.68 -8.20
N VAL A 61 11.93 -19.41 -8.25
CA VAL A 61 11.37 -18.79 -9.46
C VAL A 61 12.26 -17.70 -10.05
N LYS A 62 13.25 -17.22 -9.29
CA LYS A 62 14.26 -16.24 -9.72
C LYS A 62 15.56 -16.95 -10.04
N GLY A 63 16.12 -16.70 -11.22
CA GLY A 63 17.32 -17.41 -11.71
C GLY A 63 18.63 -17.19 -10.93
N SER A 64 18.66 -16.31 -9.92
CA SER A 64 19.83 -16.11 -9.05
C SER A 64 19.42 -15.54 -7.67
N GLU A 65 20.33 -15.65 -6.70
CA GLU A 65 20.13 -15.10 -5.35
C GLU A 65 20.05 -13.58 -5.35
N GLU A 66 20.84 -12.92 -6.20
CA GLU A 66 20.82 -11.47 -6.38
C GLU A 66 19.46 -11.01 -6.91
N ALA A 67 18.90 -11.74 -7.90
CA ALA A 67 17.58 -11.44 -8.45
C ALA A 67 16.46 -11.66 -7.43
N ALA A 68 16.52 -12.77 -6.67
CA ALA A 68 15.59 -13.04 -5.58
C ALA A 68 15.61 -11.92 -4.54
N ARG A 69 16.79 -11.54 -4.07
CA ARG A 69 16.97 -10.47 -3.07
C ARG A 69 16.51 -9.11 -3.59
N ALA A 70 16.80 -8.78 -4.84
CA ALA A 70 16.37 -7.51 -5.46
C ALA A 70 14.86 -7.44 -5.68
N SER A 71 14.20 -8.59 -5.87
CA SER A 71 12.74 -8.64 -6.08
C SER A 71 11.93 -8.57 -4.79
N LEU A 72 12.51 -8.92 -3.64
CA LEU A 72 11.82 -8.93 -2.35
C LEU A 72 11.62 -7.50 -1.82
N LEU A 73 10.36 -7.05 -1.77
CA LEU A 73 9.99 -5.74 -1.25
C LEU A 73 9.74 -5.77 0.25
N TYR A 74 9.04 -6.79 0.72
CA TYR A 74 8.72 -6.94 2.14
C TYR A 74 8.55 -8.39 2.53
N SER A 75 8.94 -8.73 3.76
CA SER A 75 8.79 -10.06 4.35
C SER A 75 7.90 -9.95 5.59
N TYR A 76 6.71 -10.54 5.54
CA TYR A 76 5.78 -10.62 6.67
C TYR A 76 6.19 -11.78 7.59
N LYS A 77 6.56 -11.50 8.84
CA LYS A 77 7.18 -12.50 9.74
C LYS A 77 6.46 -12.72 11.08
N HIS A 78 5.49 -11.87 11.39
CA HIS A 78 4.83 -11.88 12.70
C HIS A 78 3.51 -12.66 12.61
N THR A 79 2.36 -11.98 12.64
CA THR A 79 1.03 -12.60 12.61
C THR A 79 0.74 -13.33 11.29
N LEU A 80 1.29 -12.83 10.19
CA LEU A 80 1.17 -13.40 8.86
C LEU A 80 2.53 -13.88 8.38
N ASN A 81 2.55 -15.02 7.70
CA ASN A 81 3.70 -15.53 6.97
C ASN A 81 3.50 -15.27 5.48
N GLY A 82 4.49 -14.70 4.82
CA GLY A 82 4.34 -14.26 3.44
C GLY A 82 5.38 -13.22 3.03
N PHE A 83 5.35 -12.85 1.76
CA PHE A 83 6.18 -11.77 1.25
C PHE A 83 5.50 -10.99 0.12
N ALA A 84 5.89 -9.74 -0.03
CA ALA A 84 5.60 -8.93 -1.21
C ALA A 84 6.84 -8.87 -2.09
N ALA A 85 6.70 -9.18 -3.37
CA ALA A 85 7.82 -9.20 -4.31
C ALA A 85 7.42 -8.75 -5.73
N ILE A 86 8.42 -8.29 -6.47
CA ILE A 86 8.30 -7.96 -7.90
C ILE A 86 8.41 -9.24 -8.71
N LEU A 87 7.28 -9.69 -9.26
CA LEU A 87 7.16 -10.96 -9.98
C LEU A 87 6.47 -10.77 -11.34
N SER A 88 6.84 -11.61 -12.30
CA SER A 88 6.05 -11.83 -13.50
C SER A 88 4.79 -12.63 -13.16
N HIS A 89 3.81 -12.64 -14.07
CA HIS A 89 2.60 -13.44 -13.87
C HIS A 89 2.91 -14.93 -13.80
N GLU A 90 3.86 -15.41 -14.60
CA GLU A 90 4.29 -16.81 -14.62
C GLU A 90 4.99 -17.20 -13.32
N GLU A 91 5.90 -16.37 -12.81
CA GLU A 91 6.59 -16.61 -11.53
C GLU A 91 5.59 -16.66 -10.35
N ALA A 92 4.62 -15.75 -10.33
CA ALA A 92 3.58 -15.75 -9.31
C ALA A 92 2.66 -16.98 -9.41
N THR A 93 2.37 -17.44 -10.62
CA THR A 93 1.58 -18.65 -10.86
C THR A 93 2.33 -19.89 -10.39
N GLU A 94 3.62 -20.03 -10.73
CA GLU A 94 4.45 -21.13 -10.24
C GLU A 94 4.53 -21.16 -8.71
N LEU A 95 4.70 -20.00 -8.06
CA LEU A 95 4.66 -19.93 -6.60
C LEU A 95 3.31 -20.37 -6.02
N SER A 96 2.20 -20.04 -6.68
CA SER A 96 0.85 -20.44 -6.23
C SER A 96 0.61 -21.96 -6.27
N GLU A 97 1.40 -22.70 -7.04
CA GLU A 97 1.31 -24.16 -7.15
C GLU A 97 2.12 -24.89 -6.06
N ARG A 98 2.93 -24.17 -5.28
CA ARG A 98 3.70 -24.72 -4.16
C ARG A 98 2.76 -25.07 -3.01
N SER A 99 2.96 -26.24 -2.39
CA SER A 99 2.11 -26.71 -1.30
C SER A 99 2.16 -25.84 -0.04
N GLU A 100 3.23 -25.09 0.15
CA GLU A 100 3.42 -24.17 1.29
C GLU A 100 2.75 -22.80 1.06
N VAL A 101 2.34 -22.49 -0.17
CA VAL A 101 1.72 -21.22 -0.54
C VAL A 101 0.20 -21.37 -0.51
N VAL A 102 -0.46 -20.54 0.28
CA VAL A 102 -1.92 -20.50 0.40
C VAL A 102 -2.53 -19.71 -0.77
N SER A 103 -1.92 -18.57 -1.12
CA SER A 103 -2.33 -17.79 -2.29
C SER A 103 -1.22 -16.87 -2.77
N ALA A 104 -1.22 -16.57 -4.07
CA ALA A 104 -0.39 -15.52 -4.66
C ALA A 104 -1.28 -14.61 -5.52
N PHE A 105 -1.30 -13.31 -5.24
CA PHE A 105 -2.18 -12.37 -5.93
C PHE A 105 -1.49 -11.02 -6.14
N ARG A 106 -1.89 -10.32 -7.21
CA ARG A 106 -1.33 -9.01 -7.54
C ARG A 106 -1.74 -8.00 -6.48
N SER A 107 -0.81 -7.18 -6.03
CA SER A 107 -1.09 -6.05 -5.15
C SER A 107 -1.83 -4.95 -5.92
N GLU A 108 -2.95 -4.49 -5.36
CA GLU A 108 -3.74 -3.39 -5.94
C GLU A 108 -3.16 -2.00 -5.60
N GLY A 109 -2.20 -1.94 -4.67
CA GLY A 109 -1.25 -0.84 -4.48
C GLY A 109 -1.80 0.51 -4.03
N ARG A 110 -3.10 0.80 -4.13
CA ARG A 110 -3.66 2.09 -3.74
C ARG A 110 -5.04 1.97 -3.12
N TRP A 111 -5.15 2.46 -1.88
CA TRP A 111 -6.40 2.70 -1.19
C TRP A 111 -6.56 4.21 -1.01
N ALA A 112 -7.75 4.73 -1.33
CA ALA A 112 -8.07 6.13 -1.14
C ALA A 112 -8.88 6.31 0.15
N PRO A 113 -8.63 7.39 0.92
CA PRO A 113 -9.49 7.72 2.05
C PRO A 113 -10.95 7.88 1.59
N HIS A 114 -11.89 7.31 2.35
CA HIS A 114 -13.32 7.48 2.07
C HIS A 114 -13.79 8.93 2.31
N THR A 115 -13.09 9.69 3.15
CA THR A 115 -13.41 11.07 3.47
C THR A 115 -12.16 11.83 3.91
N THR A 116 -12.17 13.14 3.69
CA THR A 116 -11.24 14.09 4.33
C THR A 116 -11.96 15.00 5.33
N ARG A 117 -13.24 14.75 5.60
CA ARG A 117 -14.13 15.57 6.44
C ARG A 117 -14.86 14.66 7.44
N SER A 118 -14.10 14.12 8.39
CA SER A 118 -14.60 13.11 9.33
C SER A 118 -15.81 13.57 10.13
N TRP A 119 -15.86 14.84 10.57
CA TRP A 119 -17.02 15.39 11.28
C TRP A 119 -18.31 15.30 10.46
N GLN A 120 -18.27 15.69 9.18
CA GLN A 120 -19.44 15.62 8.29
C GLN A 120 -19.80 14.17 7.98
N PHE A 121 -18.79 13.32 7.74
CA PHE A 121 -18.98 11.90 7.48
C PHE A 121 -19.67 11.17 8.63
N LEU A 122 -19.37 11.57 9.88
CA LEU A 122 -19.99 11.04 11.09
C LEU A 122 -21.30 11.75 11.48
N GLY A 123 -21.74 12.76 10.72
CA GLY A 123 -22.99 13.48 10.96
C GLY A 123 -22.94 14.53 12.08
N PHE A 124 -21.76 15.02 12.44
CA PHE A 124 -21.55 15.95 13.56
C PHE A 124 -21.58 17.45 13.18
N GLU A 125 -22.19 17.83 12.05
CA GLU A 125 -22.24 19.24 11.62
C GLU A 125 -23.04 20.14 12.56
N GLU A 126 -23.95 19.57 13.35
CA GLU A 126 -24.83 20.30 14.28
C GLU A 126 -24.27 20.34 15.72
N GLY A 127 -23.01 19.91 15.89
CA GLY A 127 -22.33 19.82 17.18
C GLY A 127 -22.32 18.41 17.75
N LEU A 128 -21.80 18.30 18.96
CA LEU A 128 -21.67 17.05 19.71
C LEU A 128 -23.00 16.61 20.33
N LYS A 129 -24.10 16.65 19.59
CA LYS A 129 -25.42 16.24 20.08
C LYS A 129 -26.00 15.12 19.23
N GLY A 130 -26.52 14.09 19.90
CA GLY A 130 -27.27 13.02 19.26
C GLY A 130 -28.64 13.49 18.76
N PRO A 131 -29.37 12.65 18.02
CA PRO A 131 -30.71 12.96 17.49
C PRO A 131 -31.75 13.33 18.57
N ASP A 132 -31.49 12.94 19.82
CA ASP A 132 -32.31 13.20 21.01
C ASP A 132 -31.83 14.42 21.84
N GLY A 133 -30.80 15.12 21.37
CA GLY A 133 -30.21 16.27 22.06
C GLY A 133 -29.28 15.91 23.23
N SER A 134 -29.02 14.62 23.46
CA SER A 134 -27.99 14.14 24.40
C SER A 134 -26.59 14.38 23.84
N ASP A 135 -25.57 14.49 24.70
CA ASP A 135 -24.20 14.55 24.22
C ASP A 135 -23.83 13.20 23.57
N TRP A 136 -23.38 13.20 22.31
CA TRP A 136 -22.95 11.96 21.64
C TRP A 136 -21.75 11.29 22.33
N LEU A 137 -20.97 12.10 23.06
CA LEU A 137 -19.86 11.61 23.84
C LEU A 137 -20.44 11.21 25.21
N PRO A 138 -20.54 9.91 25.54
CA PRO A 138 -20.82 9.53 26.92
C PRO A 138 -19.79 10.21 27.82
N SER A 139 -20.19 10.55 29.05
CA SER A 139 -19.24 11.04 30.05
C SER A 139 -18.06 10.09 30.05
N LEU A 140 -16.87 10.59 29.69
CA LEU A 140 -15.63 9.83 29.65
C LEU A 140 -15.34 9.38 31.08
N ASP A 141 -15.89 8.23 31.44
CA ASP A 141 -15.66 7.59 32.70
C ASP A 141 -14.31 6.86 32.64
N LYS A 142 -13.91 6.26 33.77
CA LYS A 142 -12.62 5.54 33.85
C LYS A 142 -12.50 4.39 32.83
N SER A 143 -13.59 3.96 32.20
CA SER A 143 -13.57 2.89 31.19
C SER A 143 -12.96 3.32 29.85
N SER A 144 -12.93 4.64 29.59
CA SER A 144 -12.32 5.24 28.39
C SER A 144 -10.82 5.53 28.54
N ALA A 145 -10.28 5.39 29.76
CA ALA A 145 -8.86 5.59 30.03
C ALA A 145 -8.05 4.33 29.71
N ASP A 146 -6.76 4.52 29.40
CA ASP A 146 -5.81 3.42 29.16
C ASP A 146 -6.17 2.52 27.96
N VAL A 147 -6.84 3.05 26.93
CA VAL A 147 -7.13 2.33 25.67
C VAL A 147 -6.05 2.61 24.63
N ILE A 148 -5.62 1.58 23.90
CA ILE A 148 -4.66 1.68 22.79
C ILE A 148 -5.45 1.62 21.48
N VAL A 149 -5.37 2.67 20.67
CA VAL A 149 -6.08 2.78 19.39
C VAL A 149 -5.04 2.79 18.26
N GLY A 150 -5.12 1.79 17.36
CA GLY A 150 -4.33 1.76 16.14
C GLY A 150 -5.08 2.44 15.00
N VAL A 151 -4.44 3.42 14.35
CA VAL A 151 -5.03 4.17 13.23
C VAL A 151 -4.24 3.89 11.97
N LEU A 152 -4.89 3.27 10.98
CA LEU A 152 -4.35 3.03 9.64
C LEU A 152 -4.93 4.07 8.68
N ASP A 153 -4.25 5.19 8.53
CA ASP A 153 -4.66 6.31 7.68
C ASP A 153 -3.43 6.88 6.95
N SER A 154 -3.63 7.95 6.19
CA SER A 154 -2.64 8.78 5.53
C SER A 154 -1.67 9.51 6.47
N GLY A 155 -1.94 9.51 7.78
CA GLY A 155 -1.08 10.09 8.81
C GLY A 155 -1.84 11.01 9.77
N ILE A 156 -1.12 11.61 10.71
CA ILE A 156 -1.64 12.63 11.64
C ILE A 156 -0.66 13.81 11.72
N TRP A 157 -1.11 14.92 12.31
CA TRP A 157 -0.26 16.05 12.71
C TRP A 157 -0.01 15.99 14.22
N PRO A 158 1.04 15.29 14.68
CA PRO A 158 1.29 15.06 16.10
C PRO A 158 1.50 16.36 16.90
N GLU A 159 1.92 17.44 16.26
CA GLU A 159 2.07 18.77 16.86
C GLU A 159 0.74 19.48 17.16
N SER A 160 -0.38 18.97 16.64
CA SER A 160 -1.70 19.54 16.92
C SER A 160 -2.04 19.38 18.40
N ARG A 161 -2.65 20.43 19.00
CA ARG A 161 -3.11 20.37 20.41
C ARG A 161 -4.09 19.25 20.69
N SER A 162 -4.83 18.78 19.68
CA SER A 162 -5.73 17.62 19.80
C SER A 162 -5.01 16.32 20.19
N PHE A 163 -3.69 16.29 20.01
CA PHE A 163 -2.82 15.15 20.30
C PHE A 163 -1.85 15.45 21.47
N SER A 164 -2.14 16.47 22.28
CA SER A 164 -1.38 16.76 23.51
C SER A 164 -1.52 15.62 24.51
N ASP A 165 -0.41 15.25 25.16
CA ASP A 165 -0.39 14.23 26.22
C ASP A 165 -0.66 14.81 27.63
N GLU A 166 -0.95 16.11 27.71
CA GLU A 166 -1.30 16.79 28.95
C GLU A 166 -2.54 16.16 29.61
N GLY A 167 -2.40 15.76 30.87
CA GLY A 167 -3.48 15.09 31.62
C GLY A 167 -3.58 13.58 31.40
N LEU A 168 -2.77 12.99 30.51
CA LEU A 168 -2.70 11.53 30.33
C LEU A 168 -1.75 10.87 31.36
N GLY A 169 -2.17 9.70 31.86
CA GLY A 169 -1.34 8.83 32.71
C GLY A 169 -0.16 8.19 31.95
N PRO A 170 0.67 7.36 32.61
CA PRO A 170 1.78 6.68 31.96
C PRO A 170 1.31 5.76 30.82
N VAL A 171 2.17 5.52 29.83
CA VAL A 171 1.91 4.56 28.75
C VAL A 171 1.64 3.17 29.38
N PRO A 172 0.56 2.47 29.00
CA PRO A 172 0.26 1.15 29.53
C PRO A 172 1.43 0.17 29.37
N ALA A 173 1.78 -0.54 30.45
CA ALA A 173 2.91 -1.48 30.45
C ALA A 173 2.76 -2.67 29.47
N ARG A 174 1.53 -2.93 28.99
CA ARG A 174 1.25 -3.94 27.97
C ARG A 174 1.53 -3.46 26.54
N TRP A 175 1.71 -2.16 26.33
CA TRP A 175 2.11 -1.61 25.04
C TRP A 175 3.56 -1.98 24.74
N LYS A 176 3.81 -2.44 23.51
CA LYS A 176 5.13 -2.88 23.05
C LYS A 176 5.61 -2.13 21.81
N GLY A 177 4.89 -1.07 21.39
CA GLY A 177 5.31 -0.24 20.27
C GLY A 177 6.56 0.59 20.60
N ALA A 178 7.17 1.15 19.56
CA ALA A 178 8.29 2.05 19.67
C ALA A 178 8.19 3.20 18.67
N CYS A 179 8.76 4.35 19.05
CA CYS A 179 8.54 5.59 18.32
C CYS A 179 9.39 5.58 17.07
N GLN A 180 8.74 5.54 15.92
CA GLN A 180 9.42 5.61 14.65
C GLN A 180 9.32 7.05 14.12
N GLY A 181 10.46 7.73 14.10
CA GLY A 181 10.58 8.98 13.35
C GLY A 181 10.41 8.73 11.84
N GLY A 182 9.96 9.75 11.11
CA GLY A 182 9.90 9.78 9.64
C GLY A 182 10.44 11.11 9.12
N GLU A 183 10.50 11.33 7.81
CA GLU A 183 10.65 12.70 7.31
C GLU A 183 9.27 13.34 7.20
N PRO A 184 9.00 14.53 7.77
CA PRO A 184 9.89 15.49 8.46
C PRO A 184 9.88 15.40 10.00
N PHE A 185 9.50 14.26 10.57
CA PHE A 185 9.20 14.06 11.98
C PHE A 185 10.32 13.33 12.76
N SER A 186 11.05 14.07 13.59
CA SER A 186 12.00 13.47 14.54
C SER A 186 11.28 12.63 15.60
N SER A 187 11.91 11.55 16.08
CA SER A 187 11.41 10.72 17.19
C SER A 187 11.16 11.51 18.49
N SER A 188 11.83 12.66 18.66
CA SER A 188 11.58 13.60 19.77
C SER A 188 10.18 14.23 19.74
N SER A 189 9.47 14.10 18.62
CA SER A 189 8.14 14.66 18.42
C SER A 189 7.05 13.60 18.67
N CYS A 190 7.42 12.37 19.03
CA CYS A 190 6.47 11.36 19.51
C CYS A 190 6.03 11.71 20.93
N TYR A 191 4.91 12.40 21.06
CA TYR A 191 4.25 12.61 22.36
C TYR A 191 3.20 11.51 22.55
N ARG A 192 3.53 10.39 23.21
CA ARG A 192 2.69 9.19 23.54
C ARG A 192 1.77 8.61 22.45
N ILE A 193 1.74 9.21 21.26
CA ILE A 193 1.06 8.84 20.04
C ILE A 193 2.19 8.43 19.12
N GLU A 194 2.18 7.16 18.81
CA GLU A 194 3.24 6.52 18.09
C GLU A 194 2.81 6.33 16.65
N LEU A 195 3.61 6.87 15.73
CA LEU A 195 3.40 6.71 14.30
C LEU A 195 4.33 5.63 13.80
N GLU A 196 3.77 4.57 13.24
CA GLU A 196 4.51 3.64 12.42
C GLU A 196 4.31 4.05 10.96
N SER A 197 5.32 4.71 10.36
CA SER A 197 5.31 4.99 8.93
C SER A 197 5.84 3.75 8.19
N GLY A 198 4.92 2.95 7.66
CA GLY A 198 5.22 1.72 6.92
C GLY A 198 5.77 1.92 5.50
N TYR A 199 6.28 3.10 5.15
CA TYR A 199 6.91 3.34 3.84
C TYR A 199 8.41 3.57 4.00
N ARG A 200 9.19 2.58 3.57
CA ARG A 200 10.56 2.74 3.12
C ARG A 200 10.69 2.17 1.71
#